data_AF-A0A454JFI0-F1
#
_entry.id   AF-A0A454JFI0-F1
#
_cell.length_a   1.000
_cell.length_b   1.000
_cell.length_c   1.000
_cell.angle_alpha   90.00
_cell.angle_beta   90.00
_cell.angle_gamma   90.00
#
_symmetry.space_group_name_H-M   'P 1'
#
loop_
_entity.id
_entity.type
_entity.pdbx_description
1 polymer ?
#
loop_
_entity_poly.entity_id
_entity_poly.type
_entity_poly.pdbx_seq_one_letter_code
_entity_poly.pdbx_strand_id
1 'polypeptide(L)'
;MPSPSSNSMQNMSSEAAKLAELTQSLLFGDIWQRPALSPRERSIATVAALIALYRLEQLPFHMQLAMDNGISRGELGELITHLAFYAGWPAAASAVDVLANTPHGK
;
A
#
# COMPACT_ATOMS: atom_id res chain seq x y z
N MET A 1 -9.66 2.44 -10.00
CA MET A 1 -8.62 2.05 -9.03
C MET A 1 -7.36 1.71 -9.80
N PRO A 2 -6.17 2.14 -9.37
CA PRO A 2 -4.94 1.70 -10.01
C PRO A 2 -4.81 0.19 -9.80
N SER A 3 -4.68 -0.56 -10.88
CA SER A 3 -4.37 -1.98 -10.82
C SER A 3 -2.92 -2.16 -10.34
N PRO A 4 -2.57 -3.27 -9.67
CA PRO A 4 -1.18 -3.67 -9.52
C PRO A 4 -0.48 -3.57 -10.88
N SER A 5 0.83 -3.30 -10.90
CA SER A 5 1.58 -3.21 -12.16
C SER A 5 1.13 -4.33 -13.10
N SER A 6 0.87 -4.02 -14.37
CA SER A 6 0.17 -4.91 -15.33
C SER A 6 0.72 -6.34 -15.31
N ASN A 7 2.01 -6.49 -15.02
CA ASN A 7 2.71 -7.75 -14.93
C ASN A 7 2.32 -8.59 -13.68
N SER A 8 2.07 -8.00 -12.51
CA SER A 8 1.73 -8.74 -11.28
C SER A 8 0.35 -9.40 -11.35
N MET A 9 -0.68 -8.70 -11.84
CA MET A 9 -2.01 -9.31 -12.03
C MET A 9 -2.03 -10.33 -13.15
N GLN A 10 -1.25 -10.13 -14.22
CA GLN A 10 -1.09 -11.13 -15.28
C GLN A 10 -0.44 -12.39 -14.74
N ASN A 11 0.67 -12.28 -14.01
CA ASN A 11 1.34 -13.42 -13.39
C ASN A 11 0.43 -14.14 -12.39
N MET A 12 -0.32 -13.40 -11.56
CA MET A 12 -1.31 -14.03 -10.68
C MET A 12 -2.40 -14.77 -11.46
N SER A 13 -2.85 -14.22 -12.59
CA SER A 13 -3.89 -14.86 -13.40
C SER A 13 -3.39 -16.12 -14.11
N SER A 14 -2.12 -16.14 -14.58
CA SER A 14 -1.53 -17.31 -15.26
C SER A 14 -1.11 -18.41 -14.28
N GLU A 15 -0.47 -18.05 -13.16
CA GLU A 15 0.14 -19.02 -12.24
C GLU A 15 -0.78 -19.40 -11.07
N ALA A 16 -1.66 -18.50 -10.64
CA ALA A 16 -2.44 -18.64 -9.42
C ALA A 16 -3.85 -18.03 -9.58
N ALA A 17 -4.60 -18.48 -10.59
CA ALA A 17 -5.87 -17.85 -11.01
C ALA A 17 -6.85 -17.57 -9.85
N LYS A 18 -6.95 -18.45 -8.84
CA LYS A 18 -7.82 -18.21 -7.68
C LYS A 18 -7.36 -17.02 -6.83
N LEU A 19 -6.05 -16.80 -6.69
CA LEU A 19 -5.50 -15.64 -5.99
C LEU A 19 -5.84 -14.35 -6.73
N ALA A 20 -5.74 -14.33 -8.07
CA ALA A 20 -6.16 -13.19 -8.87
C ALA A 20 -7.66 -12.89 -8.70
N GLU A 21 -8.49 -13.92 -8.73
CA GLU A 21 -9.94 -13.80 -8.52
C GLU A 21 -10.26 -13.23 -7.12
N LEU A 22 -9.64 -13.75 -6.06
CA LEU A 22 -9.84 -13.27 -4.69
C LEU A 22 -9.33 -11.84 -4.50
N THR A 23 -8.24 -11.48 -5.17
CA THR A 23 -7.70 -10.11 -5.16
C THR A 23 -8.70 -9.13 -5.77
N GLN A 24 -9.31 -9.49 -6.90
CA GLN A 24 -10.26 -8.62 -7.58
C GLN A 24 -11.62 -8.57 -6.87
N SER A 25 -12.19 -9.74 -6.53
CA SER A 25 -13.57 -9.85 -6.04
C SER A 25 -13.71 -9.56 -4.55
N LEU A 26 -12.85 -10.17 -3.71
CA LEU A 26 -12.97 -10.09 -2.27
C LEU A 26 -12.16 -8.90 -1.73
N LEU A 27 -10.88 -8.80 -2.09
CA LEU A 27 -10.03 -7.75 -1.53
C LEU A 27 -10.47 -6.36 -2.03
N PHE A 28 -10.33 -6.07 -3.32
CA PHE A 28 -10.67 -4.75 -3.86
C PHE A 28 -12.16 -4.56 -4.14
N GLY A 29 -12.89 -5.64 -4.45
CA GLY A 29 -14.32 -5.60 -4.74
C GLY A 29 -15.25 -5.54 -3.53
N ASP A 30 -14.80 -5.98 -2.34
CA ASP A 30 -15.58 -5.94 -1.10
C ASP A 30 -14.81 -5.25 0.04
N ILE A 31 -13.73 -5.87 0.54
CA ILE A 31 -13.07 -5.42 1.78
C ILE A 31 -12.63 -3.95 1.71
N TRP A 32 -12.10 -3.50 0.58
CA TRP A 32 -11.73 -2.09 0.36
C TRP A 32 -12.92 -1.14 0.14
N GLN A 33 -14.11 -1.65 -0.16
CA GLN A 33 -15.35 -0.87 -0.38
C GLN A 33 -16.18 -0.68 0.89
N ARG A 34 -15.88 -1.41 1.98
CA ARG A 34 -16.69 -1.38 3.20
C ARG A 34 -16.70 0.03 3.84
N PRO A 35 -17.87 0.60 4.16
CA PRO A 35 -18.03 2.05 4.40
C PRO A 35 -17.55 2.55 5.77
N ALA A 36 -17.30 1.66 6.74
CA ALA A 36 -16.93 2.06 8.10
C ALA A 36 -15.52 2.68 8.20
N LEU A 37 -14.67 2.46 7.20
CA LEU A 37 -13.39 3.15 7.04
C LEU A 37 -13.33 3.71 5.63
N SER A 38 -13.02 4.99 5.53
CA SER A 38 -12.76 5.66 4.26
C SER A 38 -11.57 5.03 3.53
N PRO A 39 -11.46 5.20 2.20
CA PRO A 39 -10.28 4.77 1.45
C PRO A 39 -8.97 5.35 2.01
N ARG A 40 -9.02 6.60 2.51
CA ARG A 40 -7.90 7.26 3.19
C ARG A 40 -7.47 6.48 4.44
N GLU A 41 -8.40 6.17 5.34
CA GLU A 41 -8.10 5.43 6.58
C GLU A 41 -7.59 4.01 6.30
N ARG A 42 -8.16 3.32 5.29
CA ARG A 42 -7.67 2.00 4.86
C ARG A 42 -6.24 2.08 4.33
N SER A 43 -5.94 3.07 3.50
CA SER A 43 -4.58 3.27 2.99
C SER A 43 -3.57 3.52 4.12
N ILE A 44 -3.91 4.33 5.12
CA ILE A 44 -3.03 4.52 6.31
C ILE A 44 -2.77 3.19 7.00
N ALA A 45 -3.82 2.43 7.31
CA ALA A 45 -3.70 1.15 8.00
C ALA A 45 -2.87 0.14 7.20
N THR A 46 -3.09 0.05 5.88
CA THR A 46 -2.33 -0.85 5.01
C THR A 46 -0.87 -0.45 4.90
N VAL A 47 -0.56 0.82 4.64
CA VAL A 47 0.83 1.29 4.57
C VAL A 47 1.55 1.06 5.89
N ALA A 48 0.90 1.37 7.02
CA ALA A 48 1.48 1.16 8.35
C ALA A 48 1.79 -0.32 8.60
N ALA A 49 0.86 -1.23 8.26
CA ALA A 49 1.06 -2.67 8.39
C ALA A 49 2.21 -3.17 7.50
N LEU A 50 2.30 -2.71 6.26
CA LEU A 50 3.37 -3.12 5.34
C LEU A 50 4.76 -2.65 5.80
N ILE A 51 4.86 -1.45 6.37
CA ILE A 51 6.10 -0.96 6.99
C ILE A 51 6.45 -1.84 8.20
N ALA A 52 5.50 -2.03 9.12
CA ALA A 52 5.71 -2.79 10.35
C ALA A 52 6.09 -4.26 10.10
N LEU A 53 5.55 -4.87 9.04
CA LEU A 53 5.85 -6.24 8.64
C LEU A 53 7.04 -6.36 7.69
N TYR A 54 7.71 -5.24 7.36
CA TYR A 54 8.85 -5.20 6.43
C TYR A 54 8.51 -5.87 5.08
N ARG A 55 7.40 -5.44 4.45
CA ARG A 55 6.90 -5.90 3.14
C ARG A 55 7.11 -4.82 2.09
N LEU A 56 8.37 -4.46 1.88
CA LEU A 56 8.78 -3.31 1.07
C LEU A 56 8.36 -3.43 -0.40
N GLU A 57 8.24 -4.64 -0.93
CA GLU A 57 7.87 -4.90 -2.32
C GLU A 57 6.44 -4.47 -2.65
N GLN A 58 5.57 -4.38 -1.63
CA GLN A 58 4.17 -3.95 -1.78
C GLN A 58 3.98 -2.45 -1.51
N LEU A 59 4.95 -1.81 -0.83
CA LEU A 59 4.84 -0.40 -0.44
C LEU A 59 4.68 0.56 -1.63
N PRO A 60 5.39 0.44 -2.77
CA PRO A 60 5.24 1.40 -3.87
C PRO A 60 3.79 1.53 -4.35
N PHE A 61 3.11 0.40 -4.54
CA PHE A 61 1.71 0.38 -4.97
C PHE A 61 0.79 1.03 -3.91
N HIS A 62 0.95 0.63 -2.64
CA HIS A 62 0.07 1.12 -1.58
C HIS A 62 0.36 2.58 -1.17
N MET A 63 1.59 3.08 -1.33
CA MET A 63 1.92 4.49 -1.16
C MET A 63 1.31 5.35 -2.28
N GLN A 64 1.33 4.87 -3.52
CA GLN A 64 0.62 5.56 -4.61
C GLN A 64 -0.89 5.57 -4.36
N LEU A 65 -1.47 4.41 -4.02
CA LEU A 65 -2.89 4.32 -3.69
C LEU A 65 -3.28 5.19 -2.48
N ALA A 66 -2.38 5.32 -1.50
CA ALA A 66 -2.54 6.25 -0.38
C ALA A 66 -2.64 7.70 -0.84
N MET A 67 -1.76 8.12 -1.76
CA MET A 67 -1.79 9.46 -2.34
C MET A 67 -3.04 9.70 -3.18
N ASP A 68 -3.44 8.73 -4.01
CA ASP A 68 -4.68 8.80 -4.79
C ASP A 68 -5.93 8.90 -3.89
N ASN A 69 -5.86 8.33 -2.67
CA ASN A 69 -6.90 8.42 -1.65
C ASN A 69 -6.78 9.67 -0.75
N GLY A 70 -5.92 10.63 -1.11
CA GLY A 70 -5.84 11.95 -0.47
C GLY A 70 -4.87 12.04 0.72
N ILE A 71 -3.91 11.10 0.85
CA ILE A 71 -2.83 11.20 1.83
C ILE A 71 -1.65 11.93 1.18
N SER A 72 -1.26 13.07 1.72
CA SER A 72 -0.11 13.81 1.22
C SER A 72 1.21 13.06 1.46
N ARG A 73 2.22 13.36 0.65
CA ARG A 73 3.58 12.83 0.84
C ARG A 73 4.17 13.21 2.21
N GLY A 74 3.79 14.38 2.73
CA GLY A 74 4.16 14.83 4.09
C GLY A 74 3.54 13.96 5.18
N GLU A 75 2.25 13.64 5.07
CA GLU A 75 1.58 12.72 6.01
C GLU A 75 2.16 11.30 5.94
N LEU A 76 2.55 10.81 4.76
CA LEU A 76 3.29 9.54 4.64
C LEU A 76 4.65 9.60 5.35
N GLY A 77 5.37 10.72 5.22
CA GLY A 77 6.62 10.95 5.95
C GLY A 77 6.41 10.92 7.47
N GLU A 78 5.38 11.59 7.98
CA GLU A 78 5.03 11.56 9.40
C GLU A 78 4.62 10.16 9.88
N LEU A 79 3.86 9.41 9.09
CA LEU A 79 3.51 8.02 9.39
C LEU A 79 4.76 7.14 9.52
N ILE A 80 5.71 7.26 8.58
CA ILE A 80 6.98 6.52 8.61
C ILE A 80 7.79 6.89 9.86
N THR A 81 7.91 8.19 10.15
CA THR A 81 8.60 8.70 11.35
C THR A 81 7.97 8.14 12.63
N HIS A 82 6.64 8.13 12.72
CA HIS A 82 5.93 7.58 13.87
C HIS A 82 6.21 6.08 14.03
N LEU A 83 6.23 5.32 12.93
CA LEU A 83 6.49 3.89 12.95
C LEU A 83 7.94 3.54 13.27
N ALA A 84 8.90 4.45 13.17
CA ALA A 84 10.27 4.20 13.64
C ALA A 84 10.30 3.80 15.14
N PHE A 85 9.36 4.33 15.94
CA PHE A 85 9.25 4.03 17.37
C PHE A 85 8.56 2.70 17.68
N TYR A 86 7.72 2.18 16.77
CA TYR A 86 6.90 0.98 17.00
C TYR A 86 7.36 -0.23 16.18
N ALA A 87 7.88 -0.01 14.98
CA ALA A 87 8.40 -1.01 14.05
C ALA A 87 9.93 -1.02 13.97
N GLY A 88 10.60 -0.05 14.59
CA GLY A 88 12.05 0.08 14.61
C GLY A 88 12.62 0.89 13.44
N TRP A 89 13.78 1.49 13.69
CA TRP A 89 14.49 2.34 12.74
C TRP A 89 14.77 1.71 11.37
N PRO A 90 15.18 0.42 11.27
CA PRO A 90 15.44 -0.21 9.98
C PRO A 90 14.20 -0.24 9.07
N ALA A 91 13.03 -0.57 9.62
CA ALA A 91 11.78 -0.61 8.85
C ALA A 91 11.40 0.79 8.34
N ALA A 92 11.53 1.81 9.19
CA ALA A 92 11.24 3.18 8.82
C ALA A 92 12.23 3.72 7.76
N ALA A 93 13.54 3.50 7.95
CA ALA A 93 14.56 3.96 7.01
C ALA A 93 14.35 3.36 5.60
N SER A 94 14.10 2.06 5.50
CA SER A 94 13.79 1.44 4.21
C SER A 94 12.47 1.95 3.59
N ALA A 95 11.47 2.27 4.42
CA ALA A 95 10.24 2.88 3.93
C ALA A 95 10.45 4.31 3.39
N VAL A 96 11.38 5.09 3.98
CA VAL A 96 11.78 6.40 3.45
C VAL A 96 12.37 6.24 2.04
N ASP A 97 13.27 5.27 1.84
CA ASP A 97 13.86 5.02 0.53
C ASP A 97 12.79 4.64 -0.51
N VAL A 98 11.79 3.84 -0.13
CA VAL A 98 10.66 3.52 -1.00
C VAL A 98 9.82 4.78 -1.32
N LEU A 99 9.50 5.60 -0.32
CA LEU A 99 8.72 6.83 -0.53
C LEU A 99 9.46 7.82 -1.43
N ALA A 100 10.79 7.93 -1.30
CA ALA A 100 11.64 8.78 -2.13
C ALA A 100 11.58 8.38 -3.61
N ASN A 101 11.53 7.08 -3.90
CA ASN A 101 11.46 6.52 -5.24
C ASN A 101 10.03 6.34 -5.78
N THR A 102 9.01 6.55 -4.94
CA THR A 102 7.61 6.53 -5.38
C THR A 102 7.32 7.84 -6.14
N PRO A 103 6.83 7.78 -7.40
CA PRO A 103 6.52 8.98 -8.18
C PRO A 103 5.56 9.91 -7.46
N HIS A 104 5.69 11.21 -7.73
CA HIS A 104 4.66 12.15 -7.34
C HIS A 104 3.36 11.79 -8.09
N GLY A 105 2.26 11.62 -7.37
CA GLY A 105 0.93 11.50 -7.98
C GLY A 105 0.70 12.65 -8.97
N LYS A 106 0.06 12.35 -10.09
CA LYS A 106 -0.33 13.37 -11.08
C LYS A 106 -1.23 14.43 -10.47
#